data_AF-A0A5C6Z991-F1
#
_entry.id   AF-A0A5C6Z991-F1
#
_cell.length_a   1.000
_cell.length_b   1.000
_cell.length_c   1.000
_cell.angle_alpha   90.00
_cell.angle_beta   90.00
_cell.angle_gamma   90.00
#
_symmetry.space_group_name_H-M   'P 1'
#
loop_
_entity.id
_entity.type
_entity.pdbx_description
1 polymer ?
#
loop_
_entity_poly.entity_id
_entity_poly.type
_entity_poly.pdbx_seq_one_letter_code
_entity_poly.pdbx_strand_id
1 'polypeptide(L)'
;LLPNPNGCWDWVGWYGSNFAQKAGTQVAAIKAMVDQVSGGDPGDPGDPGTPAPVCFTSSNYTHTVSGRAYALYGLTYANGSNQAMGLWNIYATTTLKRTAPNYYVIGTCP
;
A
#
# COMPACT_ATOMS: atom_id res chain seq x y z
N LEU A 1 -3.32 1.07 39.52
CA LEU A 1 -3.22 1.93 38.32
C LEU A 1 -3.94 3.24 38.61
N LEU A 2 -3.31 4.37 38.32
CA LEU A 2 -3.97 5.68 38.41
C LEU A 2 -5.13 5.69 37.37
N PRO A 3 -6.35 6.13 37.71
CA PRO A 3 -7.47 6.13 36.75
C PRO A 3 -7.29 7.19 35.65
N ASN A 4 -7.80 6.90 34.44
CA ASN A 4 -7.82 7.83 33.29
C ASN A 4 -9.27 8.13 32.83
N PRO A 5 -10.12 8.74 33.67
CA PRO A 5 -11.54 8.93 33.39
C PRO A 5 -11.81 9.95 32.27
N ASN A 6 -10.85 10.83 31.99
CA ASN A 6 -10.96 11.86 30.96
C ASN A 6 -10.35 11.43 29.61
N GLY A 7 -9.83 10.20 29.50
CA GLY A 7 -9.22 9.70 28.26
C GLY A 7 -7.97 10.47 27.83
N CYS A 8 -7.18 10.96 28.79
CA CYS A 8 -5.96 11.71 28.54
C CYS A 8 -4.89 10.84 27.86
N TRP A 9 -4.03 11.48 27.08
CA TRP A 9 -2.78 10.88 26.61
C TRP A 9 -1.90 10.45 27.79
N ASP A 10 -1.02 9.49 27.56
CA ASP A 10 -0.21 8.85 28.58
C ASP A 10 1.16 9.53 28.70
N TRP A 11 1.22 10.46 29.64
CA TRP A 11 2.43 11.18 30.05
C TRP A 11 2.85 10.82 31.48
N VAL A 12 2.14 9.88 32.12
CA VAL A 12 2.35 9.48 33.53
C VAL A 12 2.58 7.97 33.70
N GLY A 13 2.54 7.19 32.63
CA GLY A 13 2.81 5.75 32.63
C GLY A 13 1.59 4.88 32.91
N TRP A 14 0.40 5.29 32.52
CA TRP A 14 -0.82 4.49 32.63
C TRP A 14 -0.74 3.15 31.90
N TYR A 15 -0.05 3.10 30.75
CA TYR A 15 -0.02 1.93 29.88
C TYR A 15 1.37 1.30 29.72
N GLY A 16 2.31 1.65 30.61
CA GLY A 16 3.65 1.08 30.65
C GLY A 16 4.71 2.09 31.09
N SER A 17 5.85 1.62 31.60
CA SER A 17 6.98 2.49 32.00
C SER A 17 7.70 3.14 30.81
N ASN A 18 7.45 2.64 29.60
CA ASN A 18 7.98 3.13 28.34
C ASN A 18 7.06 4.16 27.65
N PHE A 19 6.05 4.71 28.34
CA PHE A 19 5.04 5.62 27.79
C PHE A 19 5.58 6.79 26.96
N ALA A 20 6.72 7.36 27.37
CA ALA A 20 7.39 8.47 26.66
C ALA A 20 8.48 8.01 25.66
N GLN A 21 8.76 6.71 25.58
CA GLN A 21 9.77 6.16 24.66
C GLN A 21 9.15 5.81 23.31
N LYS A 22 9.98 5.66 22.28
CA LYS A 22 9.52 5.29 20.93
C LYS A 22 8.71 4.00 20.89
N ALA A 23 9.03 3.05 21.77
CA ALA A 23 8.33 1.77 21.90
C ALA A 23 7.08 1.84 22.79
N GLY A 24 6.71 3.02 23.31
CA GLY A 24 5.51 3.20 24.13
C GLY A 24 4.24 3.01 23.31
N THR A 25 3.24 2.36 23.89
CA THR A 25 2.01 1.91 23.19
C THR A 25 1.31 3.04 22.44
N GLN A 26 1.11 4.20 23.07
CA GLN A 26 0.42 5.33 22.44
C GLN A 26 1.27 5.99 21.34
N VAL A 27 2.58 6.14 21.54
CA VAL A 27 3.50 6.72 20.55
C VAL A 27 3.63 5.80 19.32
N ALA A 28 3.75 4.49 19.54
CA ALA A 28 3.83 3.49 18.48
C ALA A 28 2.55 3.49 17.62
N ALA A 29 1.37 3.54 18.25
CA ALA A 29 0.10 3.61 17.52
C ALA A 29 -0.02 4.88 16.66
N ILE A 30 0.34 6.06 17.19
CA ILE A 30 0.35 7.30 16.40
C ILE A 30 1.34 7.21 15.24
N LYS A 31 2.54 6.67 15.48
CA LYS A 31 3.56 6.50 14.44
C LYS A 31 3.05 5.61 13.31
N ALA A 32 2.37 4.51 13.63
CA ALA A 32 1.73 3.65 12.64
C ALA A 32 0.72 4.41 11.76
N MET A 33 -0.14 5.24 12.38
CA MET A 33 -1.07 6.10 11.63
C MET A 33 -0.34 7.13 10.74
N VAL A 34 0.72 7.76 11.24
CA VAL A 34 1.52 8.74 10.48
C VAL A 34 2.21 8.09 9.29
N ASP A 35 2.78 6.91 9.49
CA ASP A 35 3.42 6.16 8.42
C ASP A 35 2.40 5.81 7.33
N GLN A 36 1.21 5.32 7.72
CA GLN A 36 0.14 5.04 6.77
C GLN A 36 -0.29 6.28 5.97
N VAL A 37 -0.43 7.44 6.62
CA VAL A 37 -0.76 8.70 5.94
C VAL A 37 0.37 9.14 4.99
N SER A 38 1.62 8.85 5.34
CA SER A 38 2.80 9.18 4.52
C SER A 38 3.15 8.10 3.49
N GLY A 39 2.35 7.02 3.39
CA GLY A 39 2.53 5.94 2.42
C GLY A 39 3.60 4.90 2.79
N GLY A 40 4.07 4.89 4.04
CA GLY A 40 4.88 3.81 4.61
C GLY A 40 4.02 2.86 5.45
N ASP A 41 4.20 1.55 5.29
CA ASP A 41 3.57 0.56 6.20
C ASP A 41 4.60 0.09 7.24
N PRO A 42 4.40 0.35 8.55
CA PRO A 42 5.31 -0.14 9.58
C PRO A 42 4.99 -1.54 10.09
N GLY A 43 3.85 -2.13 9.70
CA GLY A 43 3.38 -3.42 10.21
C GLY A 43 3.05 -3.39 11.71
N ASP A 44 1.80 -3.66 12.06
CA ASP A 44 1.36 -3.88 13.45
C ASP A 44 1.51 -5.38 13.81
N PRO A 45 1.82 -5.78 15.06
CA PRO A 45 1.90 -7.20 15.47
C PRO A 45 0.58 -8.01 15.37
N GLY A 46 -0.49 -7.43 14.83
CA GLY A 46 -1.78 -8.08 14.57
C GLY A 46 -2.38 -7.83 13.18
N ASP A 47 -1.65 -7.17 12.27
CA ASP A 47 -2.10 -6.91 10.90
C ASP A 47 -1.61 -8.02 9.95
N PRO A 48 -2.37 -8.48 8.93
CA PRO A 48 -1.89 -9.45 7.94
C PRO A 48 -0.70 -8.97 7.10
N GLY A 49 -0.13 -7.80 7.41
CA GLY A 49 0.81 -7.03 6.60
C GLY A 49 0.08 -6.34 5.45
N THR A 50 0.64 -5.25 4.95
CA THR A 50 0.25 -4.77 3.62
C THR A 50 0.35 -5.95 2.64
N PRO A 51 -0.73 -6.25 1.88
CA PRO A 51 -0.74 -7.39 0.99
C PRO A 51 0.49 -7.34 0.10
N ALA A 52 1.24 -8.44 0.07
CA ALA A 52 2.40 -8.55 -0.80
C ALA A 52 2.03 -8.03 -2.19
N PRO A 53 2.90 -7.22 -2.84
CA PRO A 53 2.59 -6.59 -4.11
C PRO A 53 2.06 -7.64 -5.09
N VAL A 54 0.80 -7.46 -5.50
CA VAL A 54 0.13 -8.42 -6.38
C VAL A 54 0.55 -8.13 -7.80
N CYS A 55 1.01 -9.18 -8.47
CA CYS A 55 1.55 -9.09 -9.81
C CYS A 55 0.67 -9.78 -10.83
N PHE A 56 0.60 -9.18 -12.00
CA PHE A 56 -0.17 -9.69 -13.12
C PHE A 56 0.71 -9.66 -14.35
N THR A 57 1.06 -10.83 -14.90
CA THR A 57 1.72 -10.95 -16.20
C THR A 57 0.69 -11.42 -17.20
N SER A 58 0.35 -10.59 -18.18
CA SER A 58 -0.64 -10.94 -19.20
C SER A 58 -0.48 -10.10 -20.46
N SER A 59 -1.28 -10.41 -21.48
CA SER A 59 -1.33 -9.58 -22.68
C SER A 59 -1.88 -8.19 -22.36
N ASN A 60 -1.42 -7.19 -23.11
CA ASN A 60 -1.87 -5.81 -22.98
C ASN A 60 -3.40 -5.70 -23.15
N TYR A 61 -3.99 -6.46 -24.07
CA TYR A 61 -5.44 -6.59 -24.18
C TYR A 61 -6.07 -7.11 -22.87
N THR A 62 -5.56 -8.21 -22.32
CA THR A 62 -6.08 -8.80 -21.08
C THR A 62 -5.97 -7.84 -19.88
N HIS A 63 -4.93 -7.01 -19.82
CA HIS A 63 -4.82 -5.97 -18.80
C HIS A 63 -5.93 -4.92 -18.89
N THR A 64 -6.30 -4.50 -20.10
CA THR A 64 -7.38 -3.51 -20.29
C THR A 64 -8.75 -4.04 -19.87
N VAL A 65 -9.12 -5.24 -20.32
CA VAL A 65 -10.43 -5.84 -19.98
C VAL A 65 -10.55 -6.20 -18.50
N SER A 66 -9.42 -6.36 -17.80
CA SER A 66 -9.40 -6.61 -16.36
C SER A 66 -9.28 -5.35 -15.50
N GLY A 67 -9.37 -4.16 -16.10
CA GLY A 67 -9.29 -2.89 -15.37
C GLY A 67 -7.90 -2.56 -14.81
N ARG A 68 -6.84 -3.22 -15.27
CA ARG A 68 -5.45 -2.95 -14.86
C ARG A 68 -4.75 -1.91 -15.74
N ALA A 69 -5.27 -1.68 -16.93
CA ALA A 69 -4.77 -0.74 -17.92
C ALA A 69 -5.91 -0.11 -18.72
N TYR A 70 -5.61 0.91 -19.51
CA TYR A 70 -6.51 1.47 -20.52
C TYR A 70 -5.81 1.56 -21.88
N ALA A 71 -6.60 1.59 -22.96
CA ALA A 71 -6.10 1.74 -24.32
C ALA A 71 -6.43 3.13 -24.88
N LEU A 72 -5.48 3.73 -25.58
CA LEU A 72 -5.66 5.00 -26.28
C LEU A 72 -4.78 5.03 -27.53
N TYR A 73 -5.36 5.38 -28.69
CA TYR A 73 -4.67 5.43 -29.99
C TYR A 73 -3.89 4.14 -30.36
N GLY A 74 -4.40 2.96 -29.97
CA GLY A 74 -3.74 1.67 -30.25
C GLY A 74 -2.59 1.30 -29.30
N LEU A 75 -2.31 2.15 -28.31
CA LEU A 75 -1.35 1.89 -27.24
C LEU A 75 -2.06 1.57 -25.92
N THR A 76 -1.36 0.88 -25.03
CA THR A 76 -1.84 0.49 -23.70
C THR A 76 -1.05 1.23 -22.64
N TYR A 77 -1.75 1.71 -21.61
CA TYR A 77 -1.21 2.46 -20.49
C TYR A 77 -1.69 1.87 -19.17
N ALA A 78 -0.80 1.73 -18.19
CA ALA A 78 -1.16 1.21 -16.88
C ALA A 78 -2.07 2.18 -16.11
N ASN A 79 -3.12 1.64 -15.45
CA ASN A 79 -4.02 2.46 -14.64
C ASN A 79 -3.29 3.05 -13.43
N GLY A 80 -3.48 4.35 -13.18
CA GLY A 80 -2.85 5.08 -12.09
C GLY A 80 -1.48 5.67 -12.44
N SER A 81 -0.55 4.86 -12.94
CA SER A 81 0.81 5.34 -13.24
C SER A 81 0.98 5.94 -14.64
N ASN A 82 0.06 5.62 -15.58
CA ASN A 82 0.13 6.01 -16.99
C ASN A 82 1.40 5.55 -17.73
N GLN A 83 2.10 4.53 -17.21
CA GLN A 83 3.26 3.97 -17.89
C GLN A 83 2.85 3.27 -19.19
N ALA A 84 3.56 3.58 -20.28
CA ALA A 84 3.32 3.00 -21.59
C ALA A 84 3.74 1.52 -21.61
N MET A 85 2.79 0.64 -21.93
CA MET A 85 2.97 -0.82 -22.00
C MET A 85 3.18 -1.32 -23.43
N GLY A 86 3.10 -0.44 -24.43
CA GLY A 86 3.20 -0.77 -25.84
C GLY A 86 1.84 -1.02 -26.50
N LEU A 87 1.83 -1.79 -27.60
CA LEU A 87 0.65 -1.98 -28.44
C LEU A 87 -0.50 -2.67 -27.70
N TRP A 88 -1.73 -2.23 -27.96
CA TRP A 88 -2.94 -2.88 -27.46
C TRP A 88 -3.30 -4.10 -28.32
N ASN A 89 -2.72 -5.26 -27.97
CA ASN A 89 -3.00 -6.53 -28.62
C ASN A 89 -2.80 -7.72 -27.65
N ILE A 90 -3.04 -8.93 -28.15
CA ILE A 90 -2.89 -10.18 -27.39
C ILE A 90 -1.47 -10.76 -27.41
N TYR A 91 -0.56 -10.20 -28.21
CA TYR A 91 0.82 -10.70 -28.39
C TYR A 91 1.85 -9.96 -27.52
N ALA A 92 1.59 -8.68 -27.22
CA ALA A 92 2.40 -7.85 -26.35
C ALA A 92 2.03 -8.17 -24.89
N THR A 93 3.01 -8.67 -24.14
CA THR A 93 2.85 -9.06 -22.73
C THR A 93 3.62 -8.11 -21.84
N THR A 94 2.98 -7.65 -20.77
CA THR A 94 3.60 -6.77 -19.77
C THR A 94 3.33 -7.33 -18.37
N THR A 95 4.28 -7.19 -17.46
CA THR A 95 4.05 -7.46 -16.04
C THR A 95 3.69 -6.16 -15.33
N LEU A 96 2.54 -6.14 -14.66
CA LEU A 96 2.08 -5.06 -13.81
C LEU A 96 2.12 -5.46 -12.34
N LYS A 97 2.72 -4.60 -11.51
CA LYS A 97 2.69 -4.67 -10.05
C LYS A 97 1.67 -3.69 -9.50
N ARG A 98 0.72 -4.17 -8.69
CA ARG A 98 -0.25 -3.30 -7.99
C ARG A 98 0.37 -2.76 -6.70
N THR A 99 0.55 -1.45 -6.62
CA THR A 99 1.15 -0.77 -5.44
C THR A 99 0.12 -0.09 -4.54
N ALA A 100 -1.08 0.14 -5.04
CA ALA A 100 -2.23 0.64 -4.29
C ALA A 100 -3.53 0.21 -5.01
N PRO A 101 -4.72 0.36 -4.40
CA PRO A 101 -5.99 0.15 -5.11
C PRO A 101 -6.03 0.95 -6.42
N ASN A 102 -6.23 0.27 -7.55
CA ASN A 102 -6.25 0.83 -8.91
C ASN A 102 -4.97 1.54 -9.37
N TYR A 103 -3.82 1.32 -8.71
CA TYR A 103 -2.53 1.86 -9.12
C TYR A 103 -1.56 0.74 -9.51
N TYR A 104 -1.17 0.72 -10.78
CA TYR A 104 -0.33 -0.32 -11.37
C TYR A 104 0.92 0.29 -11.98
N VAL A 105 2.08 -0.31 -11.72
CA VAL A 105 3.35 0.05 -12.35
C VAL A 105 3.91 -1.12 -13.14
N ILE A 106 4.63 -0.84 -14.23
CA ILE A 106 5.44 -1.84 -14.93
C ILE A 106 6.54 -2.27 -13.97
N GLY A 107 6.67 -3.58 -13.76
CA GLY A 107 7.68 -4.12 -12.87
C GLY A 107 7.72 -5.64 -12.93
N THR A 108 8.83 -6.20 -12.48
CA THR A 108 8.98 -7.63 -12.29
C THR A 108 8.53 -8.03 -10.90
N CYS A 109 8.23 -9.31 -10.74
CA CYS A 109 7.97 -9.91 -9.44
C CYS A 109 8.90 -11.10 -9.22
N PRO A 110 9.27 -11.40 -7.97
CA PRO A 110 10.00 -12.61 -7.64
C PRO A 110 9.25 -13.88 -8.09
#